data_AF-A0A699XNC8-F1
#
_entry.id   AF-A0A699XNC8-F1
#
_cell.length_a   1.000
_cell.length_b   1.000
_cell.length_c   1.000
_cell.angle_alpha   90.00
_cell.angle_beta   90.00
_cell.angle_gamma   90.00
#
_symmetry.space_group_name_H-M   'P 1'
#
loop_
_entity.id
_entity.type
_entity.pdbx_description
1 polymer ?
#
loop_
_entity_poly.entity_id
_entity_poly.type
_entity_poly.pdbx_seq_one_letter_code
_entity_poly.pdbx_strand_id
1 'polypeptide(L)'
;IIDKLPRENQMLPNDDPQKFIAKMGADALQMLLERINLDELSYSLRDSAAHETSQQRKAEALKRLRVVEAFRDAATRVENRP
;
A
#
# COMPACT_ATOMS: atom_id res chain seq x y z
N ILE A 1 18.48 -9.60 0.37
CA ILE A 1 17.63 -9.14 -0.76
C ILE A 1 18.48 -8.38 -1.77
N ILE A 2 19.31 -7.42 -1.32
CA ILE A 2 20.23 -6.69 -2.21
C ILE A 2 21.19 -7.62 -2.97
N ASP A 3 21.71 -8.67 -2.33
CA ASP A 3 22.63 -9.63 -2.97
C ASP A 3 21.98 -10.52 -4.03
N LYS A 4 20.64 -10.51 -4.15
CA LYS A 4 19.88 -11.27 -5.15
C LYS A 4 19.43 -10.42 -6.34
N LEU A 5 19.69 -9.12 -6.32
CA LEU A 5 19.29 -8.21 -7.39
C LEU A 5 20.37 -8.17 -8.50
N PRO A 6 19.98 -8.07 -9.78
CA PRO A 6 20.93 -7.82 -10.87
C PRO A 6 21.75 -6.56 -10.59
N ARG A 7 23.05 -6.59 -10.92
CA ARG A 7 23.95 -5.43 -10.73
C ARG A 7 23.44 -4.17 -11.45
N GLU A 8 22.74 -4.38 -12.56
CA GLU A 8 22.12 -3.33 -13.39
C GLU A 8 20.96 -2.59 -12.70
N ASN A 9 20.35 -3.16 -11.67
CA ASN A 9 19.23 -2.53 -10.96
C ASN A 9 19.62 -1.18 -10.32
N GLN A 10 20.91 -1.00 -9.96
CA GLN A 10 21.41 0.28 -9.44
C GLN A 10 21.50 1.36 -10.53
N MET A 11 21.61 0.95 -11.79
CA MET A 11 21.74 1.83 -12.96
C MET A 11 20.38 2.26 -13.54
N LEU A 12 19.28 1.60 -13.15
CA LEU A 12 17.94 2.00 -13.58
C LEU A 12 17.60 3.40 -13.03
N PRO A 13 16.82 4.20 -13.76
CA PRO A 13 16.35 5.48 -13.27
C PRO A 13 15.25 5.29 -12.19
N ASN A 14 15.04 6.28 -11.32
CA ASN A 14 14.18 6.13 -10.12
C ASN A 14 12.67 6.03 -10.43
N ASP A 15 12.29 6.36 -11.64
CA ASP A 15 10.96 6.23 -12.24
C ASP A 15 10.73 4.86 -12.88
N ASP A 16 11.78 4.04 -13.03
CA ASP A 16 11.65 2.70 -13.59
C ASP A 16 10.92 1.77 -12.60
N PRO A 17 9.81 1.13 -12.99
CA PRO A 17 9.04 0.23 -12.12
C PRO A 17 9.82 -1.01 -11.67
N GLN A 18 10.89 -1.39 -12.38
CA GLN A 18 11.75 -2.52 -12.02
C GLN A 18 12.87 -2.13 -11.04
N LYS A 19 13.11 -0.83 -10.82
CA LYS A 19 14.14 -0.39 -9.88
C LYS A 19 13.71 -0.67 -8.45
N PHE A 20 14.48 -1.49 -7.75
CA PHE A 20 14.37 -1.56 -6.29
C PHE A 20 14.87 -0.27 -5.63
N ILE A 21 13.93 0.51 -5.08
CA ILE A 21 14.21 1.76 -4.35
C ILE A 21 14.10 1.47 -2.86
N ALA A 22 15.20 1.65 -2.14
CA ALA A 22 15.23 1.58 -0.69
C ALA A 22 15.51 2.96 -0.10
N LYS A 23 14.48 3.58 0.50
CA LYS A 23 14.59 4.81 1.30
C LYS A 23 14.50 4.49 2.80
N MET A 24 14.84 5.45 3.65
CA MET A 24 14.72 5.33 5.12
C MET A 24 14.01 6.56 5.71
N GLY A 25 13.51 6.43 6.94
CA GLY A 25 12.90 7.54 7.68
C GLY A 25 11.53 7.98 7.14
N ALA A 26 11.20 9.26 7.35
CA ALA A 26 9.92 9.85 6.94
C ALA A 26 9.69 9.78 5.42
N ASP A 27 10.74 10.02 4.62
CA ASP A 27 10.68 9.97 3.16
C ASP A 27 10.28 8.59 2.62
N ALA A 28 10.66 7.51 3.34
CA ALA A 28 10.27 6.16 2.96
C ALA A 28 8.78 5.92 3.22
N LEU A 29 8.26 6.43 4.34
CA LEU A 29 6.84 6.32 4.68
C LEU A 29 5.99 7.09 3.68
N GLN A 30 6.36 8.32 3.35
CA GLN A 30 5.65 9.12 2.34
C GLN A 30 5.61 8.40 0.98
N MET A 31 6.75 7.91 0.50
CA MET A 31 6.82 7.15 -0.75
C MET A 31 5.92 5.91 -0.75
N LEU A 32 5.83 5.19 0.38
CA LEU A 32 4.96 4.03 0.49
C LEU A 32 3.48 4.43 0.49
N LEU A 33 3.13 5.51 1.19
CA LEU A 33 1.75 6.00 1.29
C LEU A 33 1.26 6.55 -0.05
N GLU A 34 2.07 7.32 -0.77
CA GLU A 34 1.75 7.88 -2.09
C GLU A 34 1.46 6.78 -3.14
N ARG A 35 2.13 5.63 -3.03
CA ARG A 35 2.01 4.52 -3.99
C ARG A 35 0.85 3.58 -3.70
N ILE A 36 0.19 3.69 -2.55
CA ILE A 36 -0.93 2.81 -2.21
C ILE A 36 -2.18 3.24 -2.97
N ASN A 37 -2.74 2.31 -3.75
CA ASN A 37 -4.06 2.48 -4.34
C ASN A 37 -5.15 2.06 -3.34
N LEU A 38 -5.85 3.04 -2.76
CA LEU A 38 -6.89 2.81 -1.76
C LEU A 38 -8.11 2.07 -2.32
N ASP A 39 -8.45 2.25 -3.60
CA ASP A 39 -9.60 1.57 -4.20
C ASP A 39 -9.33 0.07 -4.37
N GLU A 40 -8.16 -0.28 -4.92
CA GLU A 40 -7.74 -1.69 -5.05
C GLU A 40 -7.62 -2.37 -3.69
N LEU A 41 -7.04 -1.67 -2.70
CA LEU A 41 -6.95 -2.18 -1.34
C LEU A 41 -8.33 -2.40 -0.71
N SER A 42 -9.28 -1.52 -0.98
CA SER A 42 -10.66 -1.67 -0.51
C SER A 42 -11.34 -2.90 -1.11
N TYR A 43 -11.20 -3.13 -2.42
CA TYR A 43 -11.74 -4.32 -3.09
C TYR A 43 -11.15 -5.62 -2.54
N SER A 44 -9.82 -5.69 -2.42
CA SER A 44 -9.14 -6.87 -1.87
C SER A 44 -9.53 -7.16 -0.42
N LEU A 45 -9.73 -6.13 0.41
CA LEU A 45 -10.18 -6.29 1.80
C LEU A 45 -11.64 -6.75 1.91
N ARG A 46 -12.53 -6.27 1.02
CA ARG A 46 -13.92 -6.77 0.93
C ARG A 46 -13.95 -8.25 0.54
N ASP A 47 -13.18 -8.61 -0.48
CA ASP A 47 -13.06 -9.99 -0.95
C ASP A 47 -12.52 -10.91 0.14
N SER A 48 -11.43 -10.48 0.81
CA SER A 48 -10.84 -11.20 1.94
C SER A 48 -11.85 -11.36 3.08
N ALA A 49 -12.60 -10.32 3.45
CA ALA A 49 -13.60 -10.42 4.52
C ALA A 49 -14.80 -11.33 4.16
N ALA A 50 -15.12 -11.49 2.86
CA ALA A 50 -16.17 -12.35 2.38
C ALA A 50 -15.75 -13.83 2.35
N HIS A 51 -14.52 -14.13 1.91
CA HIS A 51 -14.01 -15.49 1.73
C HIS A 51 -13.25 -16.05 2.95
N GLU A 52 -12.81 -15.20 3.88
CA GLU A 52 -12.09 -15.64 5.09
C GLU A 52 -13.02 -16.35 6.08
N THR A 53 -12.62 -17.56 6.45
CA THR A 53 -13.38 -18.44 7.36
C THR A 53 -12.98 -18.25 8.82
N SER A 54 -11.77 -17.76 9.08
CA SER A 54 -11.30 -17.45 10.42
C SER A 54 -11.92 -16.16 10.95
N GLN A 55 -12.63 -16.24 12.08
CA GLN A 55 -13.25 -15.07 12.71
C GLN A 55 -12.23 -13.98 13.06
N GLN A 56 -11.02 -14.37 13.49
CA GLN A 56 -9.98 -13.42 13.88
C GLN A 56 -9.46 -12.63 12.66
N ARG A 57 -9.14 -13.33 11.57
CA ARG A 57 -8.65 -12.71 10.33
C ARG A 57 -9.72 -11.85 9.67
N LYS A 58 -10.97 -12.30 9.69
CA LYS A 58 -12.11 -11.51 9.23
C LYS A 58 -12.28 -10.22 10.03
N ALA A 59 -12.16 -10.27 11.36
CA ALA A 59 -12.22 -9.08 12.20
C ALA A 59 -11.08 -8.09 11.93
N GLU A 60 -9.87 -8.58 11.65
CA GLU A 60 -8.73 -7.75 11.27
C GLU A 60 -8.95 -7.09 9.90
N ALA A 61 -9.39 -7.84 8.90
CA ALA A 61 -9.71 -7.33 7.57
C ALA A 61 -10.79 -6.25 7.63
N LEU A 62 -11.85 -6.46 8.42
CA LEU A 62 -12.92 -5.47 8.61
C LEU A 62 -12.44 -4.20 9.31
N LYS A 63 -11.58 -4.32 10.33
CA LYS A 63 -10.97 -3.15 11.00
C LYS A 63 -10.14 -2.34 10.00
N ARG A 64 -9.32 -3.01 9.19
CA ARG A 64 -8.51 -2.37 8.16
C ARG A 64 -9.36 -1.71 7.08
N LEU A 65 -10.41 -2.39 6.62
CA LEU A 65 -11.37 -1.87 5.65
C LEU A 65 -12.02 -0.56 6.14
N ARG A 66 -12.44 -0.49 7.41
CA ARG A 66 -13.03 0.72 7.99
C ARG A 66 -12.10 1.93 7.90
N VAL A 67 -10.80 1.74 8.13
CA VAL A 67 -9.81 2.81 8.04
C VAL A 67 -9.64 3.24 6.59
N VAL A 68 -9.50 2.29 5.65
CA VAL A 68 -9.35 2.57 4.21
C VAL A 68 -10.55 3.35 3.65
N GLU A 69 -11.78 2.94 3.99
CA GLU A 69 -12.99 3.65 3.57
C GLU A 69 -13.04 5.07 4.16
N ALA A 70 -12.64 5.26 5.41
CA ALA A 70 -12.59 6.60 6.00
C ALA A 70 -11.58 7.51 5.28
N PHE A 71 -10.42 6.99 4.86
CA PHE A 71 -9.45 7.74 4.07
C PHE A 71 -9.97 8.07 2.67
N ARG A 72 -10.68 7.12 2.04
CA ARG A 72 -11.28 7.34 0.72
C ARG A 72 -12.39 8.40 0.76
N ASP A 73 -13.27 8.32 1.76
CA ASP A 73 -14.30 9.34 1.99
C ASP A 73 -13.67 10.69 2.30
N ALA A 74 -12.61 10.74 3.12
CA ALA A 74 -11.90 11.97 3.42
C ALA A 74 -11.28 12.61 2.18
N ALA A 75 -10.69 11.81 1.27
CA ALA A 75 -10.12 12.30 0.01
C ALA A 75 -11.16 12.99 -0.90
N THR A 76 -12.43 12.60 -0.81
CA THR A 76 -13.52 13.29 -1.55
C THR A 76 -13.93 14.62 -0.94
N ARG A 77 -13.65 14.84 0.35
CA ARG A 77 -14.06 16.04 1.11
C ARG A 77 -12.95 17.07 1.27
N VAL A 78 -11.70 16.62 1.34
CA VAL A 78 -10.50 17.44 1.51
C VAL A 78 -9.38 16.79 0.70
N GLU A 79 -8.63 17.59 -0.07
CA GLU A 79 -7.45 17.09 -0.79
C GLU A 79 -6.39 16.68 0.24
N ASN A 80 -6.35 15.39 0.57
CA ASN A 80 -5.35 14.83 1.45
C ASN A 80 -4.05 14.72 0.64
N ARG A 81 -3.10 15.63 0.89
CA ARG A 81 -1.74 15.62 0.34
C ARG A 81 -0.79 15.03 1.41
N PRO A 82 -0.61 13.70 1.46
CA PRO A 82 0.42 13.09 2.30
C PRO A 82 1.83 13.37 1.76
#